data_AF-A0A4R9F401-F1
#
_entry.id   AF-A0A4R9F401-F1
#
_cell.length_a   1.000
_cell.length_b   1.000
_cell.length_c   1.000
_cell.angle_alpha   90.00
_cell.angle_beta   90.00
_cell.angle_gamma   90.00
#
_symmetry.space_group_name_H-M   'P 1'
#
loop_
_entity.id
_entity.type
_entity.pdbx_description
1 polymer ?
#
loop_
_entity_poly.entity_id
_entity_poly.type
_entity_poly.pdbx_seq_one_letter_code
_entity_poly.pdbx_strand_id
1 'polypeptide(L)'
;MIVVGSGVIGLTTAVLLAEQGRRVRVWSREPAERTTSAVAGALWWPYRIEPARSVGDWSLPSLSVYEELATRADETGVRMVDGVHAETRLDELGPWAARVPELRTATRAEYDGPGLWARLPLIDMPVHLGWLRERLERAGGTVEARTVESLAEPLAEAPCVVNCSGIGARTLVPDASVRPVRGQLVLVENPGVRTWFASAAATAHTSTYFFPQPGRLVLGGTAQEDDWSLEPDPAVAEAIVKRCAAVRPEIAGARVLGHRVGLRPARPAVRIERELRGDGRVLVHNYGHGGAGVTVAWGCAQEAARLADGTAASS
;
A
#
# COMPACT_ATOMS: atom_id res chain seq x y z
N MET A 1 -1.86 -15.56 18.49
CA MET A 1 -2.40 -15.37 17.12
C MET A 1 -1.24 -15.45 16.14
N ILE A 2 -1.49 -15.88 14.91
CA ILE A 2 -0.50 -15.84 13.83
C ILE A 2 -1.02 -14.97 12.69
N VAL A 3 -0.21 -14.04 12.20
CA VAL A 3 -0.49 -13.28 10.98
C VAL A 3 0.41 -13.84 9.87
N VAL A 4 -0.16 -14.21 8.72
CA VAL A 4 0.59 -14.72 7.58
C VAL A 4 0.85 -13.59 6.59
N GLY A 5 2.11 -13.19 6.44
CA GLY A 5 2.57 -12.13 5.54
C GLY A 5 3.17 -10.92 6.28
N SER A 6 4.34 -10.46 5.83
CA SER A 6 5.11 -9.33 6.40
C SER A 6 5.01 -8.04 5.56
N GLY A 7 4.09 -7.98 4.59
CA GLY A 7 3.81 -6.74 3.86
C GLY A 7 3.09 -5.71 4.75
N VAL A 8 2.82 -4.52 4.20
CA VAL A 8 2.22 -3.40 4.96
C VAL A 8 0.92 -3.80 5.68
N ILE A 9 0.06 -4.60 5.02
CA ILE A 9 -1.20 -5.08 5.60
C ILE A 9 -0.94 -6.00 6.79
N GLY A 10 -0.03 -6.95 6.64
CA GLY A 10 0.27 -7.95 7.67
C GLY A 10 0.95 -7.34 8.89
N LEU A 11 1.98 -6.51 8.67
CA LEU A 11 2.66 -5.82 9.77
C LEU A 11 1.75 -4.84 10.48
N THR A 12 0.94 -4.06 9.77
CA THR A 12 -0.02 -3.12 10.39
C THR A 12 -1.06 -3.87 11.23
N THR A 13 -1.60 -4.98 10.70
CA THR A 13 -2.55 -5.84 11.44
C THR A 13 -1.89 -6.44 12.68
N ALA A 14 -0.64 -6.93 12.56
CA ALA A 14 0.08 -7.52 13.67
C ALA A 14 0.41 -6.51 14.78
N VAL A 15 0.85 -5.30 14.41
CA VAL A 15 1.09 -4.19 15.35
C VAL A 15 -0.19 -3.88 16.12
N LEU A 16 -1.30 -3.67 15.42
CA LEU A 16 -2.56 -3.31 16.05
C LEU A 16 -3.03 -4.38 17.04
N LEU A 17 -2.97 -5.65 16.66
CA LEU A 17 -3.31 -6.77 17.54
C LEU A 17 -2.36 -6.87 18.75
N ALA A 18 -1.05 -6.67 18.55
CA ALA A 18 -0.06 -6.73 19.62
C ALA A 18 -0.25 -5.59 20.63
N GLU A 19 -0.51 -4.37 20.16
CA GLU A 19 -0.79 -3.20 21.01
C GLU A 19 -2.12 -3.34 21.78
N GLN A 20 -3.04 -4.17 21.31
CA GLN A 20 -4.23 -4.60 22.05
C GLN A 20 -3.94 -5.71 23.09
N GLY A 21 -2.67 -6.03 23.34
CA GLY A 21 -2.23 -7.01 24.33
C GLY A 21 -2.30 -8.46 23.85
N ARG A 22 -2.48 -8.71 22.54
CA ARG A 22 -2.46 -10.06 21.99
C ARG A 22 -1.02 -10.53 21.77
N ARG A 23 -0.74 -11.80 22.05
CA ARG A 23 0.52 -12.44 21.64
C ARG A 23 0.46 -12.74 20.13
N VAL A 24 1.22 -12.00 19.33
CA VAL A 24 1.21 -12.10 17.87
C VAL A 24 2.56 -12.57 17.34
N ARG A 25 2.52 -13.55 16.43
CA ARG A 25 3.66 -13.94 15.59
C ARG A 25 3.32 -13.66 14.13
N VAL A 26 4.25 -13.10 13.38
CA VAL A 26 4.12 -12.93 11.93
C VAL A 26 4.93 -14.01 11.24
N TRP A 27 4.30 -14.82 10.42
CA TRP A 27 4.98 -15.79 9.57
C TRP A 27 5.05 -15.27 8.16
N SER A 28 6.26 -15.17 7.60
CA SER A 28 6.42 -14.77 6.21
C SER A 28 7.61 -15.45 5.55
N ARG A 29 7.44 -15.83 4.28
CA ARG A 29 8.50 -16.41 3.46
C ARG A 29 9.65 -15.43 3.24
N GLU A 30 9.33 -14.15 3.08
CA GLU A 30 10.28 -13.10 2.73
C GLU A 30 10.32 -12.02 3.81
N PRO A 31 11.49 -11.40 4.05
CA PRO A 31 11.58 -10.25 4.92
C PRO A 31 10.83 -9.05 4.30
N ALA A 32 10.37 -8.11 5.14
CA ALA A 32 9.47 -7.04 4.74
C ALA A 32 10.04 -6.19 3.57
N GLU A 33 11.35 -6.00 3.56
CA GLU A 33 12.14 -5.25 2.58
C GLU A 33 12.10 -5.86 1.17
N ARG A 34 11.71 -7.13 1.05
CA ARG A 34 11.59 -7.86 -0.22
C ARG A 34 10.15 -8.07 -0.67
N THR A 35 9.17 -7.59 0.09
CA THR A 35 7.75 -7.72 -0.25
C THR A 35 7.31 -6.73 -1.32
N THR A 36 6.16 -6.98 -1.97
CA THR A 36 5.50 -6.00 -2.86
C THR A 36 5.36 -4.62 -2.20
N SER A 37 5.14 -4.56 -0.88
CA SER A 37 4.99 -3.30 -0.16
C SER A 37 6.26 -2.45 -0.20
N ALA A 38 7.46 -3.05 -0.14
CA ALA A 38 8.73 -2.32 -0.19
C ALA A 38 8.99 -1.66 -1.57
N VAL A 39 8.34 -2.16 -2.62
CA VAL A 39 8.43 -1.61 -3.97
C VAL A 39 7.54 -0.38 -4.14
N ALA A 40 6.45 -0.25 -3.39
CA ALA A 40 5.45 0.79 -3.62
C ALA A 40 5.99 2.24 -3.50
N GLY A 41 5.28 3.17 -4.16
CA GLY A 41 5.67 4.57 -4.30
C GLY A 41 5.96 5.31 -2.97
N ALA A 42 5.06 5.40 -1.99
CA ALA A 42 3.62 5.22 -2.01
C ALA A 42 2.96 6.53 -1.54
N LEU A 43 2.01 7.05 -2.32
CA LEU A 43 1.16 8.19 -1.93
C LEU A 43 -0.12 7.64 -1.31
N TRP A 44 -0.59 8.23 -0.21
CA TRP A 44 -1.95 7.96 0.25
C TRP A 44 -2.94 8.54 -0.77
N TRP A 45 -3.57 7.66 -1.54
CA TRP A 45 -4.66 7.99 -2.46
C TRP A 45 -5.44 6.71 -2.77
N PRO A 46 -6.77 6.68 -2.63
CA PRO A 46 -7.55 5.51 -3.01
C PRO A 46 -7.46 5.25 -4.53
N TYR A 47 -6.93 4.09 -4.90
CA TYR A 47 -6.66 3.75 -6.30
C TYR A 47 -7.14 2.34 -6.66
N ARG A 48 -8.12 2.25 -7.59
CA ARG A 48 -8.68 1.01 -8.13
C ARG A 48 -8.93 -0.06 -7.04
N ILE A 49 -9.72 0.32 -6.03
CA ILE A 49 -10.02 -0.52 -4.86
C ILE A 49 -11.53 -0.62 -4.66
N GLU A 50 -11.98 -1.85 -4.39
CA GLU A 50 -13.39 -2.21 -4.25
C GLU A 50 -13.63 -2.99 -2.95
N PRO A 51 -14.84 -2.94 -2.35
CA PRO A 51 -16.00 -2.22 -2.85
C PRO A 51 -15.90 -0.72 -2.57
N ALA A 52 -16.29 0.11 -3.54
CA ALA A 52 -16.20 1.57 -3.48
C ALA A 52 -16.83 2.18 -2.20
N ARG A 53 -17.93 1.57 -1.72
CA ARG A 53 -18.62 2.01 -0.48
C ARG A 53 -17.75 1.94 0.77
N SER A 54 -16.81 0.99 0.85
CA SER A 54 -15.97 0.77 2.04
C SER A 54 -14.65 1.54 1.97
N VAL A 55 -14.36 2.19 0.84
CA VAL A 55 -13.10 2.91 0.64
C VAL A 55 -12.90 4.00 1.68
N GLY A 56 -13.94 4.76 2.01
CA GLY A 56 -13.87 5.79 3.05
C GLY A 56 -13.56 5.21 4.43
N ASP A 57 -14.24 4.12 4.79
CA ASP A 57 -14.11 3.45 6.09
C ASP A 57 -12.72 2.87 6.31
N TRP A 58 -12.00 2.51 5.23
CA TRP A 58 -10.63 2.00 5.36
C TRP A 58 -9.56 3.08 5.19
N SER A 59 -9.75 3.98 4.23
CA SER A 59 -8.73 4.96 3.86
C SER A 59 -8.63 6.11 4.87
N LEU A 60 -9.75 6.62 5.40
CA LEU A 60 -9.75 7.79 6.28
C LEU A 60 -9.17 7.50 7.67
N PRO A 61 -9.43 6.36 8.32
CA PRO A 61 -8.67 5.98 9.52
C PRO A 61 -7.17 5.86 9.23
N SER A 62 -6.82 5.34 8.06
CA SER A 62 -5.41 5.25 7.65
C SER A 62 -4.78 6.62 7.44
N LEU A 63 -5.50 7.58 6.83
CA LEU A 63 -5.07 8.97 6.70
C LEU A 63 -4.74 9.56 8.07
N SER A 64 -5.67 9.45 9.02
CA SER A 64 -5.48 9.98 10.37
C SER A 64 -4.26 9.40 11.08
N VAL A 65 -4.03 8.08 10.96
CA VAL A 65 -2.82 7.48 11.52
C VAL A 65 -1.57 7.99 10.81
N TYR A 66 -1.57 8.09 9.47
CA TYR A 66 -0.41 8.60 8.75
C TYR A 66 -0.11 10.07 9.05
N GLU A 67 -1.12 10.91 9.28
CA GLU A 67 -0.95 12.29 9.74
C GLU A 67 -0.24 12.34 11.10
N GLU A 68 -0.61 11.46 12.04
CA GLU A 68 0.09 11.33 13.32
C GLU A 68 1.54 10.85 13.13
N LEU A 69 1.75 9.83 12.29
CA LEU A 69 3.10 9.31 12.02
C LEU A 69 4.02 10.32 11.33
N ALA A 70 3.44 11.24 10.56
CA ALA A 70 4.19 12.31 9.91
C ALA A 70 4.83 13.30 10.88
N THR A 71 4.40 13.34 12.16
CA THR A 71 5.04 14.14 13.21
C THR A 71 6.44 13.63 13.59
N ARG A 72 6.77 12.38 13.21
CA ARG A 72 8.07 11.72 13.46
C ARG A 72 8.63 11.12 12.18
N ALA A 73 8.62 11.92 11.12
CA ALA A 73 8.94 11.48 9.76
C ALA A 73 10.27 10.73 9.63
N ASP A 74 11.30 11.15 10.38
CA ASP A 74 12.64 10.52 10.34
C ASP A 74 12.62 9.08 10.88
N GLU A 75 11.71 8.76 11.79
CA GLU A 75 11.54 7.41 12.32
C GLU A 75 10.57 6.58 11.47
N THR A 76 9.44 7.18 11.06
CA THR A 76 8.30 6.45 10.50
C THR A 76 8.35 6.31 8.98
N GLY A 77 9.17 7.13 8.30
CA GLY A 77 9.20 7.25 6.85
C GLY A 77 7.97 7.95 6.26
N VAL A 78 7.05 8.46 7.07
CA VAL A 78 5.81 9.11 6.62
C VAL A 78 6.00 10.63 6.65
N ARG A 79 5.63 11.32 5.57
CA ARG A 79 5.67 12.79 5.49
C ARG A 79 4.41 13.34 4.86
N MET A 80 3.95 14.49 5.32
CA MET A 80 2.92 15.27 4.61
C MET A 80 3.60 16.10 3.52
N VAL A 81 3.24 15.85 2.27
CA VAL A 81 3.86 16.49 1.11
C VAL A 81 2.77 17.06 0.22
N ASP A 82 2.99 18.28 -0.28
CA ASP A 82 2.10 18.93 -1.22
C ASP A 82 2.30 18.39 -2.64
N GLY A 83 1.23 18.39 -3.44
CA GLY A 83 1.32 18.01 -4.83
C GLY A 83 -0.02 18.01 -5.54
N VAL A 84 0.03 17.55 -6.79
CA VAL A 84 -1.11 17.59 -7.70
C VAL A 84 -1.47 16.21 -8.23
N HIS A 85 -2.76 15.89 -8.14
CA HIS A 85 -3.37 14.81 -8.89
C HIS A 85 -3.98 15.41 -10.17
N ALA A 86 -3.22 15.33 -11.26
CA ALA A 86 -3.59 15.89 -12.55
C ALA A 86 -4.69 15.08 -13.24
N GLU A 87 -5.44 15.75 -14.11
CA GLU A 87 -6.56 15.19 -14.87
C GLU A 87 -7.60 14.52 -13.97
N THR A 88 -7.93 15.16 -12.85
CA THR A 88 -8.88 14.66 -11.86
C THR A 88 -9.74 15.79 -11.34
N ARG A 89 -11.03 15.53 -11.16
CA ARG A 89 -12.00 16.49 -10.63
C ARG A 89 -12.61 15.99 -9.32
N LEU A 90 -13.01 16.92 -8.45
CA LEU A 90 -13.59 16.59 -7.15
C LEU A 90 -14.89 15.79 -7.25
N ASP A 91 -15.72 16.09 -8.25
CA ASP A 91 -17.02 15.45 -8.49
C ASP A 91 -16.91 14.01 -9.02
N GLU A 92 -15.72 13.59 -9.44
CA GLU A 92 -15.42 12.22 -9.85
C GLU A 92 -15.01 11.33 -8.66
N LEU A 93 -14.76 11.92 -7.48
CA LEU A 93 -14.30 11.20 -6.30
C LEU A 93 -15.47 10.73 -5.43
N GLY A 94 -15.21 9.66 -4.67
CA GLY A 94 -16.18 9.16 -3.69
C GLY A 94 -16.33 10.07 -2.47
N PRO A 95 -17.32 9.80 -1.59
CA PRO A 95 -17.63 10.63 -0.42
C PRO A 95 -16.44 10.89 0.53
N TRP A 96 -15.42 10.02 0.50
CA TRP A 96 -14.20 10.18 1.29
C TRP A 96 -13.45 11.47 0.96
N ALA A 97 -13.53 11.98 -0.27
CA ALA A 97 -12.77 13.14 -0.72
C ALA A 97 -13.15 14.41 0.05
N ALA A 98 -14.43 14.57 0.40
CA ALA A 98 -14.91 15.71 1.20
C ALA A 98 -14.33 15.74 2.63
N ARG A 99 -13.73 14.63 3.09
CA ARG A 99 -13.10 14.50 4.41
C ARG A 99 -11.58 14.63 4.36
N VAL A 100 -10.98 14.86 3.20
CA VAL A 100 -9.54 15.07 3.06
C VAL A 100 -9.24 16.56 3.24
N PRO A 101 -8.44 16.94 4.25
CA PRO A 101 -8.07 18.34 4.47
C PRO A 101 -7.38 18.95 3.24
N GLU A 102 -7.74 20.20 2.93
CA GLU A 102 -7.09 21.01 1.90
C GLU A 102 -7.12 20.42 0.47
N LEU A 103 -7.94 19.38 0.23
CA LEU A 103 -8.18 18.86 -1.11
C LEU A 103 -9.03 19.85 -1.90
N ARG A 104 -8.47 20.44 -2.94
CA ARG A 104 -9.11 21.47 -3.76
C ARG A 104 -8.65 21.43 -5.21
N THR A 105 -9.34 22.13 -6.09
CA THR A 105 -8.81 22.39 -7.45
C THR A 105 -7.46 23.11 -7.36
N ALA A 106 -6.49 22.65 -8.15
CA ALA A 106 -5.20 23.31 -8.27
C ALA A 106 -5.34 24.69 -8.91
N THR A 107 -4.58 25.65 -8.42
CA THR A 107 -4.44 26.96 -9.09
C THR A 107 -3.54 26.81 -10.32
N ARG A 108 -3.65 27.73 -11.28
CA ARG A 108 -2.76 27.74 -12.46
C ARG A 108 -1.26 27.84 -12.12
N ALA A 109 -0.93 28.48 -10.99
CA ALA A 109 0.45 28.60 -10.52
C ALA A 109 0.99 27.27 -9.97
N GLU A 110 0.12 26.42 -9.42
CA GLU A 110 0.48 25.10 -8.91
C GLU A 110 0.53 24.04 -10.01
N TYR A 111 -0.42 24.11 -10.95
CA TYR A 111 -0.50 23.24 -12.11
C TYR A 111 -1.28 23.92 -13.24
N ASP A 112 -0.65 24.10 -14.41
CA ASP A 112 -1.28 24.71 -15.58
C ASP A 112 -2.12 23.67 -16.37
N GLY A 113 -3.15 23.15 -15.71
CA GLY A 113 -4.04 22.12 -16.23
C GLY A 113 -5.15 21.76 -15.23
N PRO A 114 -6.12 20.92 -15.62
CA PRO A 114 -7.13 20.44 -14.68
C PRO A 114 -6.49 19.47 -13.68
N GLY A 115 -6.70 19.69 -12.39
CA GLY A 115 -6.16 18.80 -11.36
C GLY A 115 -6.56 19.23 -9.96
N LEU A 116 -6.31 18.34 -9.01
CA LEU A 116 -6.54 18.59 -7.59
C LEU A 116 -5.22 18.75 -6.85
N TRP A 117 -5.12 19.83 -6.09
CA TRP A 117 -4.04 20.06 -5.15
C TRP A 117 -4.41 19.48 -3.79
N ALA A 118 -3.46 18.80 -3.15
CA ALA A 118 -3.62 18.34 -1.77
C ALA A 118 -2.27 18.18 -1.08
N ARG A 119 -2.30 18.27 0.25
CA ARG A 119 -1.20 17.87 1.12
C ARG A 119 -1.50 16.49 1.69
N LEU A 120 -0.78 15.46 1.22
CA LEU A 120 -1.10 14.06 1.51
C LEU A 120 0.09 13.32 2.11
N PRO A 121 -0.16 12.24 2.86
CA PRO A 121 0.91 11.34 3.29
C PRO A 121 1.64 10.73 2.09
N LEU A 122 2.96 10.90 2.07
CA LEU A 122 3.90 10.23 1.19
C LEU A 122 4.83 9.36 2.04
N ILE A 123 4.85 8.06 1.75
CA ILE A 123 5.45 7.04 2.61
C ILE A 123 6.71 6.47 1.94
N ASP A 124 7.86 6.58 2.59
CA ASP A 124 9.08 5.84 2.24
C ASP A 124 8.94 4.40 2.73
N MET A 125 8.47 3.52 1.84
CA MET A 125 8.04 2.17 2.21
C MET A 125 9.12 1.30 2.89
N PRO A 126 10.38 1.25 2.43
CA PRO A 126 11.44 0.56 3.15
C PRO A 126 11.61 1.02 4.62
N VAL A 127 11.62 2.34 4.86
CA VAL A 127 11.73 2.89 6.22
C VAL A 127 10.50 2.53 7.03
N HIS A 128 9.31 2.72 6.45
CA HIS A 128 8.04 2.48 7.11
C HIS A 128 7.85 1.01 7.51
N LEU A 129 8.24 0.06 6.66
CA LEU A 129 8.17 -1.37 6.96
C LEU A 129 9.14 -1.78 8.07
N GLY A 130 10.36 -1.21 8.06
CA GLY A 130 11.32 -1.38 9.15
C GLY A 130 10.77 -0.88 10.48
N TRP A 131 10.19 0.32 10.47
CA TRP A 131 9.56 0.92 11.64
C TRP A 131 8.34 0.13 12.14
N LEU A 132 7.49 -0.40 11.24
CA LEU A 132 6.36 -1.25 11.63
C LEU A 132 6.82 -2.55 12.30
N ARG A 133 7.90 -3.16 11.80
CA ARG A 133 8.50 -4.34 12.42
C ARG A 133 9.02 -4.02 13.82
N GLU A 134 9.77 -2.93 13.98
CA GLU A 134 10.26 -2.49 15.30
C GLU A 134 9.11 -2.14 16.26
N ARG A 135 8.03 -1.55 15.74
CA ARG A 135 6.81 -1.27 16.51
C ARG A 135 6.14 -2.55 17.00
N LEU A 136 6.08 -3.58 16.15
CA LEU A 136 5.58 -4.90 16.55
C LEU A 136 6.44 -5.52 17.64
N GLU A 137 7.76 -5.48 17.50
CA GLU A 137 8.71 -6.03 18.47
C GLU A 137 8.59 -5.33 19.84
N ARG A 138 8.47 -3.99 19.84
CA ARG A 138 8.21 -3.21 21.06
C ARG A 138 6.88 -3.56 21.73
N ALA A 139 5.87 -3.96 20.95
CA ALA A 139 4.59 -4.45 21.45
C ALA A 139 4.64 -5.93 21.88
N GLY A 140 5.81 -6.59 21.85
CA GLY A 140 6.00 -7.98 22.26
C GLY A 140 5.66 -9.02 21.19
N GLY A 141 5.42 -8.59 19.95
CA GLY A 141 5.25 -9.49 18.80
C GLY A 141 6.58 -9.92 18.18
N THR A 142 6.55 -10.94 17.32
CA THR A 142 7.74 -11.43 16.60
C THR A 142 7.48 -11.61 15.11
N VAL A 143 8.53 -11.54 14.31
CA VAL A 143 8.51 -11.89 12.88
C VAL A 143 9.42 -13.10 12.65
N GLU A 144 8.86 -14.15 12.05
CA GLU A 144 9.56 -15.41 11.76
C GLU A 144 9.62 -15.63 10.25
N ALA A 145 10.84 -15.86 9.75
CA ALA A 145 11.07 -16.27 8.37
C ALA A 145 10.59 -17.71 8.19
N ARG A 146 9.35 -17.89 7.73
CA ARG A 146 8.69 -19.18 7.59
C ARG A 146 7.77 -19.17 6.38
N THR A 147 8.02 -20.11 5.46
CA THR A 147 7.10 -20.41 4.36
C THR A 147 5.89 -21.15 4.92
N VAL A 148 4.69 -20.74 4.50
CA VAL A 148 3.43 -21.41 4.83
C VAL A 148 2.88 -22.00 3.54
N GLU A 149 2.78 -23.33 3.48
CA GLU A 149 2.24 -24.04 2.31
C GLU A 149 0.73 -24.27 2.45
N SER A 150 0.25 -24.36 3.70
CA SER A 150 -1.16 -24.46 4.03
C SER A 150 -1.50 -23.65 5.28
N LEU A 151 -2.68 -23.03 5.30
CA LEU A 151 -3.19 -22.36 6.51
C LEU A 151 -3.49 -23.34 7.66
N ALA A 152 -3.49 -24.65 7.42
CA ALA A 152 -3.56 -25.64 8.49
C ALA A 152 -2.34 -25.55 9.45
N GLU A 153 -1.15 -25.20 8.94
CA GLU A 153 0.07 -25.09 9.76
C GLU A 153 -0.05 -24.00 10.84
N PRO A 154 -0.36 -22.72 10.52
CA PRO A 154 -0.55 -21.71 11.55
C PRO A 154 -1.80 -21.97 12.40
N LEU A 155 -2.86 -22.58 11.85
CA LEU A 155 -4.05 -22.94 12.63
C LEU A 155 -3.74 -24.03 13.67
N ALA A 156 -2.80 -24.94 13.41
CA ALA A 156 -2.34 -25.90 14.40
C ALA A 156 -1.65 -25.23 15.60
N GLU A 157 -1.01 -24.08 15.39
CA GLU A 157 -0.22 -23.37 16.40
C GLU A 157 -0.92 -22.18 17.06
N ALA A 158 -2.05 -21.72 16.53
CA ALA A 158 -2.79 -20.60 17.10
C ALA A 158 -4.31 -20.75 16.93
N PRO A 159 -5.11 -20.34 17.93
CA PRO A 159 -6.56 -20.39 17.85
C PRO A 159 -7.15 -19.37 16.86
N CYS A 160 -6.36 -18.37 16.45
CA CYS A 160 -6.73 -17.38 15.46
C CYS A 160 -5.56 -17.09 14.52
N VAL A 161 -5.83 -17.14 13.22
CA VAL A 161 -4.92 -16.82 12.13
C VAL A 161 -5.48 -15.66 11.31
N VAL A 162 -4.64 -14.69 10.96
CA VAL A 162 -5.01 -13.64 9.98
C VAL A 162 -4.17 -13.82 8.72
N ASN A 163 -4.83 -14.09 7.60
CA ASN A 163 -4.20 -14.28 6.29
C ASN A 163 -4.05 -12.92 5.58
N CYS A 164 -2.83 -12.39 5.61
CA CYS A 164 -2.39 -11.16 4.92
C CYS A 164 -1.40 -11.45 3.79
N SER A 165 -1.50 -12.63 3.14
CA SER A 165 -0.52 -13.12 2.17
C SER A 165 -0.49 -12.37 0.82
N GLY A 166 -1.38 -11.39 0.61
CA GLY A 166 -1.37 -10.55 -0.58
C GLY A 166 -1.51 -11.35 -1.87
N ILE A 167 -0.52 -11.26 -2.76
CA ILE A 167 -0.52 -12.00 -4.04
C ILE A 167 -0.44 -13.52 -3.81
N GLY A 168 0.17 -13.95 -2.70
CA GLY A 168 0.28 -15.35 -2.31
C GLY A 168 -1.07 -16.00 -1.96
N ALA A 169 -2.12 -15.22 -1.71
CA ALA A 169 -3.46 -15.76 -1.46
C ALA A 169 -4.01 -16.55 -2.66
N ARG A 170 -3.55 -16.23 -3.88
CA ARG A 170 -3.90 -16.97 -5.10
C ARG A 170 -3.58 -18.46 -4.97
N THR A 171 -2.47 -18.81 -4.33
CA THR A 171 -2.01 -20.19 -4.18
C THR A 171 -2.26 -20.76 -2.79
N LEU A 172 -2.24 -19.93 -1.75
CA LEU A 172 -2.37 -20.38 -0.35
C LEU A 172 -3.83 -20.69 0.04
N VAL A 173 -4.81 -19.97 -0.54
CA VAL A 173 -6.25 -20.19 -0.33
C VAL A 173 -7.00 -20.37 -1.66
N PRO A 174 -6.33 -21.01 -2.64
CA PRO A 174 -6.68 -21.08 -4.05
C PRO A 174 -7.58 -19.98 -4.65
N ASP A 175 -7.41 -18.70 -4.27
CA ASP A 175 -8.29 -17.63 -4.73
C ASP A 175 -7.88 -17.12 -6.13
N ALA A 176 -8.44 -17.74 -7.17
CA ALA A 176 -8.14 -17.40 -8.56
C ALA A 176 -8.52 -15.96 -8.96
N SER A 177 -9.35 -15.27 -8.17
CA SER A 177 -9.71 -13.87 -8.39
C SER A 177 -8.59 -12.90 -8.04
N VAL A 178 -7.57 -13.35 -7.29
CA VAL A 178 -6.34 -12.60 -7.06
C VAL A 178 -5.46 -12.69 -8.31
N ARG A 179 -5.24 -11.55 -8.96
CA ARG A 179 -4.44 -11.41 -10.18
C ARG A 179 -3.33 -10.37 -9.99
N PRO A 180 -2.15 -10.56 -10.60
CA PRO A 180 -1.09 -9.58 -10.49
C PRO A 180 -1.40 -8.38 -11.39
N VAL A 181 -1.12 -7.19 -10.89
CA VAL A 181 -0.94 -6.01 -11.74
C VAL A 181 0.48 -5.51 -11.58
N ARG A 182 1.34 -5.90 -12.52
CA ARG A 182 2.76 -5.54 -12.55
C ARG A 182 2.92 -4.03 -12.65
N GLY A 183 3.76 -3.49 -11.78
CA GLY A 183 4.18 -2.09 -11.78
C GLY A 183 5.68 -1.99 -11.73
N GLN A 184 6.23 -1.23 -12.67
CA GLN A 184 7.65 -0.90 -12.72
C GLN A 184 7.87 0.56 -12.36
N LEU A 185 8.90 0.81 -11.55
CA LEU A 185 9.35 2.12 -11.10
C LEU A 185 10.82 2.33 -11.45
N VAL A 186 11.21 3.59 -11.57
CA VAL A 186 12.61 4.02 -11.71
C VAL A 186 12.94 4.93 -10.54
N LEU A 187 14.05 4.67 -9.85
CA LEU A 187 14.60 5.58 -8.85
C LEU A 187 15.66 6.43 -9.51
N VAL A 188 15.57 7.75 -9.33
CA VAL A 188 16.59 8.69 -9.80
C VAL A 188 17.06 9.58 -8.66
N GLU A 189 18.24 10.18 -8.81
CA GLU A 189 18.68 11.27 -7.95
C GLU A 189 17.67 12.43 -8.04
N ASN A 190 17.26 12.98 -6.90
CA ASN A 190 16.22 14.00 -6.92
C ASN A 190 16.80 15.34 -7.44
N PRO A 191 16.35 15.87 -8.60
CA PRO A 191 16.91 17.09 -9.18
C PRO A 191 16.35 18.38 -8.54
N GLY A 192 15.84 18.30 -7.30
CA GLY A 192 15.23 19.43 -6.58
C GLY A 192 13.69 19.45 -6.61
N VAL A 193 13.05 18.36 -7.04
CA VAL A 193 11.59 18.20 -6.99
C VAL A 193 11.14 18.03 -5.53
N ARG A 194 10.23 18.90 -5.08
CA ARG A 194 9.73 18.93 -3.69
C ARG A 194 8.26 18.55 -3.54
N THR A 195 7.49 18.65 -4.62
CA THR A 195 6.08 18.28 -4.67
C THR A 195 5.90 16.94 -5.35
N TRP A 196 4.85 16.20 -4.99
CA TRP A 196 4.46 15.01 -5.74
C TRP A 196 3.59 15.38 -6.94
N PHE A 197 3.57 14.49 -7.93
CA PHE A 197 2.65 14.54 -9.06
C PHE A 197 2.10 13.16 -9.31
N ALA A 198 0.81 13.06 -9.64
CA ALA A 198 0.22 11.84 -10.15
C ALA A 198 -0.79 12.16 -11.25
N SER A 199 -0.74 11.38 -12.32
CA SER A 199 -1.73 11.35 -13.40
C SER A 199 -1.95 9.90 -13.78
N ALA A 200 -3.16 9.41 -13.57
CA ALA A 200 -3.54 8.04 -13.90
C ALA A 200 -4.99 8.04 -14.38
N ALA A 201 -5.19 7.93 -15.70
CA ALA A 201 -6.52 7.70 -16.23
C ALA A 201 -7.03 6.33 -15.75
N ALA A 202 -8.31 6.25 -15.39
CA ALA A 202 -8.92 5.07 -14.78
C ALA A 202 -8.73 3.78 -15.63
N THR A 203 -8.62 3.91 -16.95
CA THR A 203 -8.47 2.80 -17.91
C THR A 203 -7.06 2.65 -18.50
N ALA A 204 -6.13 3.54 -18.17
CA ALA A 204 -4.80 3.48 -18.77
C ALA A 204 -3.94 2.35 -18.17
N HIS A 205 -3.20 1.65 -19.03
CA HIS A 205 -2.14 0.70 -18.64
C HIS A 205 -0.84 1.41 -18.23
N THR A 206 -0.78 2.72 -18.43
CA THR A 206 0.34 3.58 -18.06
C THR A 206 -0.16 4.68 -17.13
N SER A 207 0.67 5.05 -16.17
CA SER A 207 0.48 6.24 -15.35
C SER A 207 1.77 7.05 -15.35
N THR A 208 1.66 8.31 -14.96
CA THR A 208 2.80 9.20 -14.80
C THR A 208 2.72 9.78 -13.40
N TYR A 209 3.70 9.46 -12.57
CA TYR A 209 3.82 10.03 -11.24
C TYR A 209 5.28 10.12 -10.83
N PHE A 210 5.56 11.09 -9.97
CA PHE A 210 6.84 11.18 -9.30
C PHE A 210 6.65 11.59 -7.85
N PHE A 211 7.38 10.92 -6.96
CA PHE A 211 7.24 11.05 -5.52
C PHE A 211 8.60 11.39 -4.90
N PRO A 212 8.78 12.62 -4.38
CA PRO A 212 10.05 13.03 -3.79
C PRO A 212 10.26 12.31 -2.45
N GLN A 213 11.34 11.56 -2.34
CA GLN A 213 11.75 10.87 -1.11
C GLN A 213 13.12 11.40 -0.63
N PRO A 214 13.50 11.17 0.64
CA PRO A 214 14.84 11.50 1.10
C PRO A 214 15.91 10.87 0.19
N GLY A 215 16.78 11.70 -0.39
CA GLY A 215 17.90 11.30 -1.25
C GLY A 215 17.54 10.78 -2.65
N ARG A 216 16.25 10.71 -3.03
CA ARG A 216 15.83 10.16 -4.34
C ARG A 216 14.46 10.66 -4.80
N LEU A 217 14.20 10.54 -6.09
CA LEU A 217 12.87 10.73 -6.67
C LEU A 217 12.39 9.37 -7.21
N VAL A 218 11.22 8.93 -6.77
CA VAL A 218 10.58 7.70 -7.28
C VAL A 218 9.74 8.08 -8.49
N LEU A 219 10.01 7.48 -9.63
CA LEU A 219 9.27 7.69 -10.88
C LEU A 219 8.43 6.46 -11.20
N GLY A 220 7.19 6.69 -11.61
CA GLY A 220 6.33 5.63 -12.12
C GLY A 220 5.34 6.15 -13.16
N GLY A 221 4.54 5.29 -13.76
CA GLY A 221 4.60 3.85 -13.60
C GLY A 221 3.83 3.10 -14.68
N THR A 222 3.68 1.81 -14.43
CA THR A 222 2.89 0.88 -15.26
C THR A 222 1.83 0.16 -14.43
N ALA A 223 0.81 -0.31 -15.12
CA ALA A 223 -0.23 -1.21 -14.60
C ALA A 223 -0.52 -2.28 -15.67
N GLN A 224 0.34 -3.31 -15.72
CA GLN A 224 0.21 -4.43 -16.66
C GLN A 224 -0.49 -5.59 -15.96
N GLU A 225 -1.67 -5.93 -16.44
CA GLU A 225 -2.50 -7.00 -15.87
C GLU A 225 -1.95 -8.38 -16.27
N ASP A 226 -2.04 -9.33 -15.35
CA ASP A 226 -1.66 -10.75 -15.53
C ASP A 226 -0.18 -11.00 -15.89
N ASP A 227 0.67 -9.98 -15.84
CA ASP A 227 2.13 -10.11 -15.94
C ASP A 227 2.73 -10.45 -14.57
N TRP A 228 3.45 -11.57 -14.51
CA TRP A 228 4.09 -12.10 -13.31
C TRP A 228 5.59 -11.78 -13.22
N SER A 229 6.17 -11.17 -14.25
CA SER A 229 7.60 -10.88 -14.30
C SER A 229 8.00 -9.83 -13.28
N LEU A 230 9.01 -10.16 -12.47
CA LEU A 230 9.69 -9.21 -11.58
C LEU A 230 10.93 -8.59 -12.24
N GLU A 231 11.27 -8.98 -13.46
CA GLU A 231 12.43 -8.44 -14.17
C GLU A 231 12.12 -7.04 -14.70
N PRO A 232 12.95 -6.02 -14.44
CA PRO A 232 12.76 -4.69 -14.98
C PRO A 232 13.02 -4.68 -16.50
N ASP A 233 12.14 -3.98 -17.23
CA ASP A 233 12.25 -3.78 -18.66
C ASP A 233 12.91 -2.42 -18.96
N PRO A 234 14.08 -2.37 -19.62
CA PRO A 234 14.77 -1.12 -19.93
C PRO A 234 13.95 -0.13 -20.78
N ALA A 235 13.18 -0.62 -21.75
CA ALA A 235 12.35 0.23 -22.60
C ALA A 235 11.20 0.86 -21.80
N VAL A 236 10.61 0.10 -20.88
CA VAL A 236 9.61 0.63 -19.93
C VAL A 236 10.24 1.67 -19.01
N ALA A 237 11.47 1.46 -18.54
CA ALA A 237 12.17 2.42 -17.68
C ALA A 237 12.42 3.75 -18.41
N GLU A 238 12.93 3.71 -19.65
CA GLU A 238 13.13 4.90 -20.49
C GLU A 238 11.80 5.63 -20.72
N ALA A 239 10.73 4.90 -21.02
CA ALA A 239 9.41 5.48 -21.22
C ALA A 239 8.86 6.17 -19.95
N ILE A 240 9.10 5.60 -18.76
CA ILE A 240 8.71 6.23 -17.48
C ILE A 240 9.45 7.55 -17.29
N VAL A 241 10.79 7.55 -17.47
CA VAL A 241 11.60 8.77 -17.32
C VAL A 241 11.14 9.84 -18.31
N LYS A 242 10.93 9.47 -19.59
CA LYS A 242 10.47 10.38 -20.64
C LYS A 242 9.13 11.04 -20.29
N ARG A 243 8.15 10.28 -19.80
CA ARG A 243 6.85 10.83 -19.38
C ARG A 243 6.98 11.76 -18.17
N CYS A 244 7.80 11.40 -17.18
CA CYS A 244 8.03 12.26 -16.01
C CYS A 244 8.76 13.55 -16.41
N ALA A 245 9.74 13.46 -17.31
CA ALA A 245 10.48 14.60 -17.84
C ALA A 245 9.62 15.55 -18.68
N ALA A 246 8.56 15.05 -19.33
CA ALA A 246 7.60 15.88 -20.03
C ALA A 246 6.80 16.79 -19.06
N VAL A 247 6.64 16.38 -17.80
CA VAL A 247 5.99 17.17 -16.74
C VAL A 247 7.00 18.06 -16.01
N ARG A 248 8.21 17.53 -15.74
CA ARG A 248 9.30 18.24 -15.04
C ARG A 248 10.61 18.06 -15.80
N PRO A 249 10.98 19.00 -16.70
CA PRO A 249 12.14 18.85 -17.58
C PRO A 249 13.47 18.53 -16.86
N GLU A 250 13.64 18.98 -15.62
CA GLU A 250 14.84 18.70 -14.82
C GLU A 250 15.04 17.20 -14.51
N ILE A 251 14.00 16.37 -14.63
CA ILE A 251 14.09 14.91 -14.46
C ILE A 251 14.90 14.26 -15.59
N ALA A 252 14.94 14.85 -16.79
CA ALA A 252 15.63 14.26 -17.95
C ALA A 252 17.13 14.04 -17.71
N GLY A 253 17.77 14.89 -16.91
CA GLY A 253 19.19 14.80 -16.55
C GLY A 253 19.48 14.03 -15.26
N ALA A 254 18.46 13.52 -14.57
CA ALA A 254 18.63 12.88 -13.28
C ALA A 254 19.28 11.49 -13.43
N ARG A 255 20.31 11.24 -12.62
CA ARG A 255 21.02 9.95 -12.63
C ARG A 255 20.12 8.84 -12.10
N VAL A 256 20.00 7.74 -12.84
CA VAL A 256 19.28 6.54 -12.39
C VAL A 256 20.03 5.87 -11.23
N LEU A 257 19.32 5.62 -10.14
CA LEU A 257 19.80 4.94 -8.93
C LEU A 257 19.39 3.46 -8.89
N GLY A 258 18.32 3.09 -9.61
CA GLY A 258 17.88 1.71 -9.72
C GLY A 258 16.47 1.56 -10.26
N HIS A 259 16.03 0.31 -10.36
CA HIS A 259 14.69 -0.07 -10.82
C HIS A 259 13.99 -0.91 -9.77
N ARG A 260 12.66 -0.83 -9.70
CA ARG A 260 11.86 -1.71 -8.85
C ARG A 260 10.67 -2.23 -9.63
N VAL A 261 10.33 -3.50 -9.45
CA VAL A 261 9.15 -4.13 -10.05
C VAL A 261 8.38 -4.85 -8.94
N GLY A 262 7.06 -4.69 -8.93
CA GLY A 262 6.19 -5.30 -7.94
C GLY A 262 4.87 -5.74 -8.53
N LEU A 263 4.29 -6.79 -7.94
CA LEU A 263 3.01 -7.36 -8.35
C LEU A 263 1.93 -6.92 -7.37
N ARG A 264 1.11 -5.94 -7.79
CA ARG A 264 -0.04 -5.50 -6.98
C ARG A 264 -1.05 -6.65 -6.91
N PRO A 265 -1.52 -7.06 -5.71
CA PRO A 265 -2.46 -8.16 -5.56
C PRO A 265 -3.89 -7.69 -5.85
N ALA A 266 -4.21 -7.47 -7.12
CA ALA A 266 -5.53 -7.01 -7.54
C ALA A 266 -6.56 -8.12 -7.34
N ARG A 267 -7.76 -7.72 -6.92
CA ARG A 267 -8.92 -8.58 -6.72
C ARG A 267 -10.17 -7.75 -7.03
N PRO A 268 -11.27 -8.33 -7.52
CA PRO A 268 -12.52 -7.58 -7.76
C PRO A 268 -13.09 -6.87 -6.53
N ALA A 269 -12.76 -7.33 -5.33
CA ALA A 269 -13.00 -6.65 -4.06
C ALA A 269 -11.95 -7.11 -3.04
N VAL A 270 -11.58 -6.25 -2.09
CA VAL A 270 -10.74 -6.67 -0.96
C VAL A 270 -11.48 -7.76 -0.18
N ARG A 271 -10.78 -8.83 0.19
CA ARG A 271 -11.32 -9.89 1.04
C ARG A 271 -10.92 -9.62 2.49
N ILE A 272 -11.85 -9.06 3.25
CA ILE A 272 -11.76 -8.92 4.71
C ILE A 272 -12.97 -9.61 5.33
N GLU A 273 -12.77 -10.83 5.82
CA GLU A 273 -13.87 -11.67 6.31
C GLU A 273 -13.39 -12.70 7.34
N ARG A 274 -14.32 -13.18 8.16
CA ARG A 274 -14.08 -14.17 9.21
C ARG A 274 -14.65 -15.53 8.82
N GLU A 275 -13.84 -16.57 8.91
CA GLU A 275 -14.22 -17.98 8.81
C GLU A 275 -14.05 -18.66 10.17
N LEU A 276 -15.11 -19.33 10.66
CA LEU A 276 -15.04 -20.20 11.83
C LEU A 276 -14.80 -21.64 11.37
N ARG A 277 -13.72 -22.27 11.84
CA ARG A 277 -13.44 -23.68 11.57
C ARG A 277 -14.27 -24.57 12.48
N GLY A 278 -14.52 -25.81 12.05
CA GLY A 278 -15.34 -26.78 12.79
C GLY A 278 -14.78 -27.16 14.17
N ASP A 279 -13.51 -26.86 14.43
CA ASP A 279 -12.81 -27.06 15.70
C ASP A 279 -12.77 -25.79 16.59
N GLY A 280 -13.51 -24.75 16.22
CA GLY A 280 -13.59 -23.48 16.95
C GLY A 280 -12.46 -22.49 16.65
N ARG A 281 -11.47 -22.85 15.83
CA ARG A 281 -10.40 -21.92 15.40
C ARG A 281 -10.94 -20.86 14.44
N VAL A 282 -10.34 -19.68 14.49
CA VAL A 282 -10.74 -18.54 13.67
C VAL A 282 -9.71 -18.29 12.57
N LEU A 283 -10.18 -18.10 11.35
CA LEU A 283 -9.38 -17.56 10.26
C LEU A 283 -9.99 -16.24 9.80
N VAL A 284 -9.18 -15.18 9.74
CA VAL A 284 -9.57 -13.90 9.15
C VAL A 284 -8.78 -13.70 7.86
N HIS A 285 -9.44 -13.42 6.75
CA HIS A 285 -8.78 -12.99 5.53
C HIS A 285 -8.59 -11.47 5.54
N ASN A 286 -7.47 -10.98 5.02
CA ASN A 286 -7.21 -9.56 4.82
C ASN A 286 -6.22 -9.39 3.65
N TYR A 287 -6.71 -9.53 2.42
CA TYR A 287 -5.89 -9.45 1.20
C TYR A 287 -6.69 -8.94 -0.02
N GLY A 288 -6.00 -8.75 -1.16
CA GLY A 288 -6.65 -8.32 -2.42
C GLY A 288 -6.72 -6.80 -2.61
N HIS A 289 -5.78 -6.06 -2.01
CA HIS A 289 -5.80 -4.60 -1.95
C HIS A 289 -5.33 -3.87 -3.22
N GLY A 290 -4.96 -4.60 -4.28
CA GLY A 290 -4.47 -4.01 -5.52
C GLY A 290 -3.35 -2.98 -5.29
N GLY A 291 -3.48 -1.81 -5.89
CA GLY A 291 -2.53 -0.70 -5.73
C GLY A 291 -2.77 0.19 -4.51
N ALA A 292 -3.83 -0.06 -3.72
CA ALA A 292 -4.24 0.82 -2.62
C ALA A 292 -3.85 0.29 -1.23
N GLY A 293 -3.10 -0.81 -1.14
CA GLY A 293 -2.80 -1.46 0.15
C GLY A 293 -2.19 -0.54 1.21
N VAL A 294 -1.33 0.41 0.82
CA VAL A 294 -0.79 1.40 1.76
C VAL A 294 -1.88 2.40 2.20
N THR A 295 -2.69 2.88 1.26
CA THR A 295 -3.78 3.83 1.50
C THR A 295 -4.79 3.33 2.54
N VAL A 296 -5.06 2.02 2.57
CA VAL A 296 -6.11 1.43 3.42
C VAL A 296 -5.58 0.61 4.60
N ALA A 297 -4.27 0.54 4.78
CA ALA A 297 -3.62 -0.44 5.67
C ALA A 297 -4.18 -0.46 7.11
N TRP A 298 -4.32 0.71 7.75
CA TRP A 298 -4.75 0.80 9.14
C TRP A 298 -6.25 0.56 9.30
N GLY A 299 -7.09 1.08 8.41
CA GLY A 299 -8.53 0.83 8.47
C GLY A 299 -8.88 -0.63 8.19
N CYS A 300 -8.21 -1.27 7.21
CA CYS A 300 -8.35 -2.71 6.98
C CYS A 300 -7.80 -3.55 8.15
N ALA A 301 -6.70 -3.12 8.80
CA ALA A 301 -6.18 -3.76 10.00
C ALA A 301 -7.16 -3.68 11.19
N GLN A 302 -7.80 -2.53 11.41
CA GLN A 302 -8.83 -2.35 12.43
C GLN A 302 -10.01 -3.30 12.19
N GLU A 303 -10.49 -3.40 10.96
CA GLU A 303 -11.58 -4.30 10.60
C GLU A 303 -11.17 -5.78 10.80
N ALA A 304 -9.99 -6.17 10.35
CA ALA A 304 -9.48 -7.52 10.56
C ALA A 304 -9.33 -7.87 12.05
N ALA A 305 -8.93 -6.92 12.90
CA ALA A 305 -8.85 -7.13 14.34
C ALA A 305 -10.23 -7.31 14.99
N ARG A 306 -11.24 -6.50 14.63
CA ARG A 306 -12.63 -6.70 15.09
C ARG A 306 -13.15 -8.10 14.74
N LEU A 307 -12.91 -8.53 13.51
CA LEU A 307 -13.29 -9.86 13.04
C LEU A 307 -12.54 -10.97 13.81
N ALA A 308 -11.27 -10.75 14.14
CA ALA A 308 -10.49 -11.71 14.92
C ALA A 308 -11.02 -11.86 16.35
N ASP A 309 -11.51 -10.77 16.96
CA ASP A 309 -12.13 -10.76 18.28
C ASP A 309 -13.59 -11.26 18.27
N GLY A 310 -14.20 -11.43 17.10
CA GLY A 310 -15.60 -11.86 16.96
C GLY A 310 -16.62 -10.76 17.23
N THR A 311 -16.19 -9.50 17.28
CA THR A 311 -17.09 -8.35 17.33
C THR A 311 -17.57 -8.04 15.91
N ALA A 312 -18.88 -8.13 15.66
CA ALA A 312 -19.44 -7.76 14.36
C ALA A 312 -19.19 -6.28 14.07
N ALA A 313 -18.92 -5.93 12.80
CA ALA A 313 -18.86 -4.55 12.36
C ALA A 313 -20.22 -3.88 12.61
N SER A 314 -20.22 -2.75 13.31
CA SER A 314 -21.39 -1.88 13.39
C SER A 314 -21.69 -1.40 11.97
N SER A 315 -22.83 -1.85 11.44
CA SER A 315 -23.40 -1.47 10.14
C SER A 315 -23.58 0.03 9.97
#